data_AF-A0AAV5HLT5-F1
#
_entry.id   AF-A0AAV5HLT5-F1
#
_cell.length_a   1.000
_cell.length_b   1.000
_cell.length_c   1.000
_cell.angle_alpha   90.00
_cell.angle_beta   90.00
_cell.angle_gamma   90.00
#
_symmetry.space_group_name_H-M   'P 1'
#
loop_
_entity.id
_entity.type
_entity.pdbx_description
1 polymer ?
#
loop_
_entity_poly.entity_id
_entity_poly.type
_entity_poly.pdbx_seq_one_letter_code
_entity_poly.pdbx_strand_id
1 'polypeptide(L)' 'MTAISMDSDRLSCVVCGNHGTKVCSRCKSVRYCSPECQRTHWNSGHRTECKLNSSAAARTKK' A
#
# COMPACT_ATOMS: atom_id res chain seq x y z
N MET A 1 12.86 23.85 -17.59
CA MET A 1 13.21 22.42 -17.44
C MET A 1 13.19 22.10 -15.94
N THR A 2 12.03 22.21 -15.29
CA THR A 2 11.92 21.93 -13.86
C THR A 2 11.57 20.47 -13.71
N ALA A 3 12.54 19.71 -13.20
CA ALA A 3 12.42 18.30 -12.90
C ALA A 3 11.13 18.07 -12.09
N ILE A 4 10.24 17.25 -12.66
CA ILE A 4 9.07 16.72 -11.96
C ILE A 4 9.63 15.86 -10.82
N SER A 5 9.74 16.45 -9.63
CA SER A 5 10.14 15.73 -8.41
C SER A 5 9.22 14.54 -8.21
N MET A 6 9.86 13.38 -8.17
CA MET A 6 9.26 12.07 -8.23
C MET A 6 8.20 11.84 -7.14
N ASP A 7 7.13 11.17 -7.57
CA ASP A 7 6.13 10.42 -6.81
C ASP A 7 6.73 9.62 -5.63
N SER A 8 7.04 10.29 -4.51
CA SER A 8 7.55 9.65 -3.28
C SER A 8 6.65 9.87 -2.06
N ASP A 9 5.65 10.73 -2.20
CA ASP A 9 4.77 11.15 -1.11
C ASP A 9 3.53 10.24 -0.95
N ARG A 10 3.12 9.52 -2.00
CA ARG A 10 1.88 8.73 -1.93
C ARG A 10 2.04 7.34 -1.31
N LEU A 11 3.23 6.95 -0.88
CA LEU A 11 3.54 5.60 -0.44
C LEU A 11 3.61 5.52 1.09
N SER A 12 2.56 5.94 1.81
CA SER A 12 2.56 5.94 3.28
C SER A 12 2.01 4.65 3.88
N CYS A 13 2.61 4.20 4.98
CA CYS A 13 2.21 3.00 5.69
C CYS A 13 0.99 3.24 6.59
N VAL A 14 0.00 2.34 6.53
CA VAL A 14 -1.21 2.43 7.37
C VAL A 14 -0.94 2.22 8.87
N VAL A 15 0.16 1.57 9.22
CA VAL A 15 0.51 1.24 10.62
C VAL A 15 1.40 2.31 11.24
N CYS A 16 2.45 2.69 10.51
CA CYS A 16 3.56 3.50 11.03
C CYS A 16 3.59 4.91 10.42
N GLY A 17 2.80 5.20 9.38
CA GLY A 17 2.85 6.45 8.61
C GLY A 17 4.07 6.61 7.71
N ASN A 18 5.13 5.82 7.91
CA ASN A 18 6.38 5.93 7.15
C ASN A 18 6.25 5.56 5.67
N HIS A 19 7.23 5.99 4.86
CA HIS A 19 7.33 5.66 3.44
C HIS A 19 7.50 4.14 3.25
N GLY A 20 6.45 3.51 2.73
CA GLY A 20 6.33 2.09 2.46
C GLY A 20 5.97 1.83 0.99
N THR A 21 6.92 1.22 0.28
CA THR A 21 6.73 0.77 -1.10
C THR A 21 5.96 -0.55 -1.19
N LYS A 22 5.75 -1.24 -0.06
CA LYS A 22 5.17 -2.58 -0.03
C LYS A 22 3.66 -2.52 0.15
N VAL A 23 2.91 -3.15 -0.75
CA VAL A 23 1.45 -3.33 -0.62
C VAL A 23 1.13 -4.78 -0.28
N CYS A 24 -0.05 -5.02 0.30
CA CYS A 24 -0.58 -6.38 0.40
C CYS A 24 -0.76 -6.98 -0.99
N SER A 25 -0.05 -8.05 -1.35
CA SER A 25 -0.15 -8.65 -2.69
C SER A 25 -1.55 -9.21 -3.03
N ARG A 26 -2.35 -9.50 -2.01
CA ARG A 26 -3.72 -10.04 -2.16
C ARG A 26 -4.73 -8.96 -2.53
N CYS A 27 -4.87 -7.94 -1.69
CA CYS A 27 -5.88 -6.90 -1.88
C CYS A 27 -5.35 -5.63 -2.53
N LYS A 28 -4.02 -5.39 -2.48
CA LYS A 28 -3.31 -4.20 -2.99
C LYS A 28 -3.89 -2.86 -2.49
N SER A 29 -4.74 -2.91 -1.47
CA SER A 29 -5.50 -1.76 -0.95
C SER A 29 -4.74 -1.04 0.17
N VAL A 30 -3.88 -1.75 0.89
CA VAL A 30 -3.13 -1.24 2.05
C VAL A 30 -1.63 -1.30 1.81
N ARG A 31 -0.93 -0.25 2.29
CA ARG A 31 0.53 -0.08 2.19
C ARG A 31 1.21 -0.24 3.55
N TYR A 32 2.41 -0.79 3.49
CA TYR A 32 3.24 -1.09 4.64
C TYR A 32 4.67 -0.63 4.41
N CYS A 33 5.27 -0.06 5.46
CA CYS A 33 6.70 0.27 5.51
C CYS A 33 7.55 -1.01 5.58
N SER A 34 7.05 -2.03 6.29
CA SER A 34 7.77 -3.28 6.54
C SER A 34 6.83 -4.50 6.60
N PRO A 35 7.34 -5.72 6.37
CA PRO A 35 6.57 -6.97 6.55
C PRO A 35 6.14 -7.19 8.01
N GLU A 36 6.78 -6.51 8.95
CA GLU A 36 6.38 -6.52 10.36
C GLU A 36 5.06 -5.75 10.56
N CYS A 37 4.97 -4.52 10.02
CA CYS A 37 3.71 -3.76 10.01
C CYS A 37 2.58 -4.51 9.31
N GLN A 38 2.89 -5.20 8.21
CA GLN A 38 1.91 -6.07 7.56
C GLN A 38 1.41 -7.15 8.51
N ARG A 39 2.29 -7.87 9.22
CA ARG A 39 1.91 -8.92 10.16
C ARG A 39 1.11 -8.39 11.34
N THR A 40 1.51 -7.25 11.90
CA THR A 40 0.74 -6.58 12.97
C THR A 40 -0.67 -6.26 12.50
N HIS A 41 -0.81 -5.57 11.37
CA HIS A 41 -2.13 -5.24 10.81
C HIS A 41 -2.92 -6.48 10.37
N TRP A 42 -2.23 -7.51 9.87
CA TRP A 42 -2.82 -8.81 9.52
C TRP A 42 -3.49 -9.46 10.72
N ASN A 43 -2.80 -9.51 11.86
CA ASN A 43 -3.33 -10.07 13.09
C ASN A 43 -4.42 -9.19 13.72
N SER A 44 -4.36 -7.87 13.55
CA SER A 44 -5.39 -6.94 14.06
C SER A 44 -6.76 -7.08 13.39
N GLY A 45 -6.86 -7.80 12.27
CA GLY A 45 -8.13 -8.00 11.57
C GLY A 45 -8.02 -7.87 10.05
N HIS A 46 -6.87 -7.44 9.51
CA HIS A 46 -6.72 -7.40 8.06
C HIS A 46 -6.83 -8.81 7.44
N ARG A 47 -6.58 -9.90 8.18
CA ARG A 47 -6.82 -11.27 7.68
C ARG A 47 -8.27 -11.56 7.29
N THR A 48 -9.26 -10.97 7.97
CA THR A 48 -10.69 -11.17 7.68
C THR A 48 -11.18 -10.16 6.64
N GLU A 49 -10.63 -8.94 6.71
CA GLU A 49 -10.97 -7.84 5.80
C GLU A 49 -10.19 -7.88 4.48
N CYS A 50 -9.15 -8.70 4.37
CA CYS A 50 -8.35 -8.88 3.16
C CYS A 50 -9.16 -9.64 2.10
N LYS A 51 -10.13 -8.93 1.52
CA LYS A 51 -10.85 -9.33 0.33
C LYS A 51 -9.91 -9.15 -0.85
N LEU A 52 -9.77 -10.19 -1.68
CA LEU A 52 -9.04 -10.14 -2.95
C LEU A 52 -9.70 -9.07 -3.83
N ASN A 53 -9.26 -7.83 -3.69
CA ASN A 53 -9.71 -6.76 -4.55
C ASN A 53 -9.01 -6.93 -5.90
N SER A 54 -9.66 -7.64 -6.80
CA SER A 54 -9.23 -7.86 -8.19
C SER A 54 -9.20 -6.59 -9.05
N SER A 55 -9.24 -5.40 -8.45
CA SER A 55 -9.54 -4.16 -9.17
C SER A 55 -8.62 -3.02 -8.75
N ALA A 56 -7.41 -2.97 -9.32
CA ALA A 56 -6.63 -1.73 -9.45
C ALA A 56 -5.46 -1.83 -10.45
N ALA A 57 -5.64 -2.55 -11.56
CA ALA A 57 -4.78 -2.43 -12.74
C ALA A 57 -5.60 -1.82 -13.90
N ALA A 58 -6.18 -0.64 -13.70
CA ALA A 58 -6.83 0.10 -14.78
C ALA A 58 -7.02 1.59 -14.44
N ARG A 59 -5.93 2.30 -14.14
CA ARG A 59 -5.92 3.77 -14.19
C ARG A 59 -4.62 4.27 -14.81
N THR A 60 -4.38 3.86 -16.06
CA THR A 60 -3.63 4.70 -17.00
C THR A 60 -4.67 5.40 -17.87
N LYS A 61 -4.96 6.67 -17.55
CA LYS A 61 -5.65 7.57 -18.46
C LYS A 61 -4.97 8.93 -18.37
N LYS A 62 -3.96 9.11 -19.22
CA LYS A 62 -3.80 10.25 -20.11
C LYS A 62 -2.66 9.97 -21.08
#